data_AF-A0A3N2KUT1-F1
#
_entry.id   AF-A0A3N2KUT1-F1
#
_cell.length_a   1.000
_cell.length_b   1.000
_cell.length_c   1.000
_cell.angle_alpha   90.00
_cell.angle_beta   90.00
_cell.angle_gamma   90.00
#
_symmetry.space_group_name_H-M   'P 1'
#
loop_
_entity.id
_entity.type
_entity.pdbx_description
1 polymer ?
#
loop_
_entity_poly.entity_id
_entity_poly.type
_entity_poly.pdbx_seq_one_letter_code
_entity_poly.pdbx_strand_id
1 'polypeptide(L)'
;MHFSLSTAVITDTIHALAAFESLSAADESTRLLLRPLLDRERTGLLRLMVKNAFAGIILHLLPYVDDAELDNELPAVDPGHQSSAEEADTLLGIDLRLPAGVSGQLGSLLRRNLELAVACRVLADSVASSSTHSDAASELASSFTARSESAVAAMLSALRTPARPFLRSRSY
;
A
#
# COMPACT_ATOMS: atom_id res chain seq x y z
N MET A 1 8.41 -2.68 15.49
CA MET A 1 7.37 -1.67 15.77
C MET A 1 6.20 -2.02 14.90
N HIS A 2 5.03 -2.16 15.53
CA HIS A 2 3.81 -2.51 14.83
C HIS A 2 3.20 -1.29 14.16
N PHE A 3 2.86 -1.44 12.88
CA PHE A 3 2.05 -0.51 12.12
C PHE A 3 0.75 -1.18 11.71
N SER A 4 -0.35 -0.48 11.93
CA SER A 4 -1.68 -0.91 11.52
C SER A 4 -2.23 0.09 10.49
N LEU A 5 -2.61 -0.41 9.32
CA LEU A 5 -3.19 0.37 8.24
C LEU A 5 -4.66 0.02 8.06
N SER A 6 -5.52 1.04 8.07
CA SER A 6 -6.94 0.89 7.79
C SER A 6 -7.19 0.79 6.28
N THR A 7 -7.87 -0.26 5.86
CA THR A 7 -8.31 -0.39 4.46
C THR A 7 -9.24 0.74 4.05
N ALA A 8 -10.09 1.24 4.95
CA ALA A 8 -10.94 2.39 4.70
C ALA A 8 -10.11 3.66 4.40
N VAL A 9 -9.08 3.94 5.21
CA VAL A 9 -8.19 5.11 4.99
C VAL A 9 -7.43 5.00 3.67
N ILE A 10 -6.96 3.79 3.32
CA ILE A 10 -6.29 3.55 2.04
C ILE A 10 -7.28 3.74 0.88
N THR A 11 -8.48 3.20 0.98
CA THR A 11 -9.56 3.37 -0.01
C THR A 11 -9.91 4.85 -0.21
N ASP A 12 -10.05 5.63 0.86
CA ASP A 12 -10.29 7.07 0.77
C ASP A 12 -9.12 7.79 0.10
N THR A 13 -7.89 7.37 0.38
CA THR A 13 -6.69 7.90 -0.29
C THR A 13 -6.70 7.58 -1.78
N ILE A 14 -7.10 6.37 -2.18
CA ILE A 14 -7.24 5.97 -3.58
C ILE A 14 -8.31 6.82 -4.27
N HIS A 15 -9.48 6.98 -3.67
CA HIS A 15 -10.56 7.82 -4.20
C HIS A 15 -10.12 9.28 -4.37
N ALA A 16 -9.44 9.84 -3.37
CA ALA A 16 -8.96 11.22 -3.42
C ALA A 16 -7.92 11.42 -4.53
N LEU A 17 -6.96 10.49 -4.67
CA LEU A 17 -5.96 10.54 -5.73
C LEU A 17 -6.59 10.34 -7.11
N ALA A 18 -7.48 9.36 -7.28
CA ALA A 18 -8.18 9.12 -8.54
C ALA A 18 -9.03 10.34 -8.95
N ALA A 19 -9.73 10.96 -7.99
CA ALA A 19 -10.52 12.17 -8.25
C ALA A 19 -9.63 13.36 -8.63
N PHE A 20 -8.51 13.57 -7.92
CA PHE A 20 -7.57 14.64 -8.22
C PHE A 20 -6.97 14.49 -9.62
N GLU A 21 -6.53 13.29 -9.99
CA GLU A 21 -6.00 13.00 -11.33
C GLU A 21 -7.09 13.16 -12.40
N SER A 22 -8.31 12.70 -12.14
CA SER A 22 -9.45 12.87 -13.06
C SER A 22 -9.80 14.34 -13.31
N LEU A 23 -9.74 15.18 -12.27
CA LEU A 23 -10.01 16.62 -12.36
C LEU A 23 -8.87 17.37 -13.07
N SER A 24 -7.64 16.88 -12.92
CA SER A 24 -6.44 17.47 -13.54
C SER A 24 -6.21 17.00 -14.98
N ALA A 25 -6.90 15.93 -15.40
CA ALA A 25 -6.78 15.36 -16.73
C ALA A 25 -7.28 16.32 -17.82
N ALA A 26 -6.40 16.61 -18.79
CA ALA A 26 -6.77 17.35 -19.99
C ALA A 26 -7.60 16.48 -20.96
N ASP A 27 -7.41 15.16 -20.92
CA ASP A 27 -7.98 14.18 -21.83
C ASP A 27 -9.11 13.36 -21.19
N GLU A 28 -10.08 12.95 -22.01
CA GLU A 28 -11.21 12.12 -21.56
C GLU A 28 -10.78 10.67 -21.28
N SER A 29 -9.72 10.18 -21.93
CA SER A 29 -9.21 8.82 -21.72
C SER A 29 -8.80 8.57 -20.27
N THR A 30 -8.03 9.48 -19.66
CA THR A 30 -7.63 9.42 -18.26
C THR A 30 -8.85 9.39 -17.33
N ARG A 31 -9.86 10.23 -17.60
CA ARG A 31 -11.11 10.23 -16.81
C ARG A 31 -11.86 8.91 -16.90
N LEU A 32 -11.95 8.31 -18.09
CA LEU A 32 -12.60 7.01 -18.29
C LEU A 32 -11.85 5.87 -17.60
N LEU A 33 -10.52 5.90 -17.62
CA LEU A 33 -9.67 4.90 -16.94
C LEU A 33 -9.85 4.93 -15.42
N LEU A 34 -10.03 6.11 -14.83
CA LEU A 34 -10.15 6.29 -13.38
C LEU A 34 -11.58 6.16 -12.86
N ARG A 35 -12.59 6.33 -13.72
CA ARG A 35 -14.01 6.27 -13.34
C ARG A 35 -14.42 5.01 -12.56
N PRO A 36 -13.94 3.78 -12.88
CA PRO A 36 -14.25 2.59 -12.09
C PRO A 36 -13.85 2.67 -10.62
N LEU A 37 -12.78 3.43 -10.30
CA LEU A 37 -12.31 3.60 -8.93
C LEU A 37 -13.16 4.59 -8.15
N LEU A 38 -14.00 5.39 -8.81
CA LEU A 38 -14.90 6.34 -8.16
C LEU A 38 -16.30 5.76 -7.94
N ASP A 39 -16.53 4.53 -8.40
CA ASP A 39 -17.79 3.80 -8.27
C ASP A 39 -17.86 3.10 -6.91
N ARG A 40 -18.77 3.56 -6.04
CA ARG A 40 -18.93 3.05 -4.67
C ARG A 40 -19.34 1.58 -4.64
N GLU A 41 -20.02 1.09 -5.68
CA GLU A 41 -20.45 -0.32 -5.76
C GLU A 41 -19.27 -1.29 -5.91
N ARG A 42 -18.08 -0.78 -6.28
CA ARG A 42 -16.86 -1.59 -6.50
C ARG A 42 -15.92 -1.62 -5.30
N THR A 43 -16.35 -1.10 -4.15
CA THR A 43 -15.53 -0.99 -2.94
C THR A 43 -14.99 -2.35 -2.47
N GLY A 44 -15.75 -3.44 -2.64
CA GLY A 44 -15.29 -4.80 -2.29
C GLY A 44 -14.07 -5.26 -3.11
N LEU A 45 -14.07 -5.02 -4.43
CA LEU A 45 -12.93 -5.30 -5.30
C LEU A 45 -11.72 -4.45 -4.91
N LEU A 46 -11.96 -3.18 -4.58
CA LEU A 46 -10.90 -2.26 -4.18
C LEU A 46 -10.18 -2.72 -2.90
N ARG A 47 -10.92 -3.25 -1.91
CA ARG A 47 -10.32 -3.82 -0.69
C ARG A 47 -9.42 -5.03 -1.00
N LEU A 48 -9.83 -5.91 -1.92
CA LEU A 48 -9.00 -7.03 -2.35
C LEU A 48 -7.71 -6.54 -3.04
N MET A 49 -7.81 -5.52 -3.90
CA MET A 49 -6.64 -4.90 -4.52
C MET A 49 -5.70 -4.29 -3.48
N VAL A 50 -6.24 -3.62 -2.46
CA VAL A 50 -5.45 -3.07 -1.35
C VAL A 50 -4.67 -4.17 -0.61
N LYS A 51 -5.31 -5.29 -0.28
CA LYS A 51 -4.64 -6.45 0.35
C LYS A 51 -3.51 -7.01 -0.52
N ASN A 52 -3.79 -7.22 -1.81
CA ASN A 52 -2.79 -7.73 -2.76
C ASN A 52 -1.61 -6.77 -2.93
N ALA A 53 -1.90 -5.47 -3.05
CA ALA A 53 -0.87 -4.44 -3.14
C ALA A 53 -0.02 -4.39 -1.87
N PHE A 54 -0.64 -4.43 -0.69
CA PHE A 54 0.07 -4.45 0.59
C PHE A 54 1.00 -5.66 0.71
N ALA A 55 0.52 -6.87 0.37
CA ALA A 55 1.37 -8.07 0.32
C ALA A 55 2.56 -7.86 -0.64
N GLY A 56 2.32 -7.31 -1.83
CA GLY A 56 3.38 -6.98 -2.79
C GLY A 56 4.41 -6.00 -2.24
N ILE A 57 3.97 -4.94 -1.56
CA ILE A 57 4.86 -3.95 -0.94
C ILE A 57 5.70 -4.57 0.20
N ILE A 58 5.11 -5.45 1.02
CA ILE A 58 5.84 -6.17 2.07
C ILE A 58 7.00 -6.98 1.50
N LEU A 59 6.82 -7.61 0.34
CA LEU A 59 7.89 -8.38 -0.31
C LEU A 59 9.15 -7.53 -0.58
N HIS A 60 8.98 -6.24 -0.85
CA HIS A 60 10.10 -5.31 -1.03
C HIS A 60 10.77 -4.90 0.29
N LEU A 61 10.10 -5.08 1.42
CA LEU A 61 10.56 -4.70 2.76
C LEU A 61 11.07 -5.89 3.60
N LEU A 62 10.94 -7.13 3.13
CA LEU A 62 11.24 -8.37 3.87
C LEU A 62 12.48 -8.35 4.77
N PRO A 63 13.64 -7.79 4.38
CA PRO A 63 14.81 -7.75 5.26
C PRO A 63 14.58 -7.02 6.59
N TYR A 64 13.53 -6.20 6.68
CA TYR A 64 13.16 -5.38 7.83
C TYR A 64 11.82 -5.79 8.46
N VAL A 65 11.13 -6.79 7.92
CA VAL A 65 9.84 -7.27 8.43
C VAL A 65 10.09 -8.42 9.39
N ASP A 66 9.47 -8.36 10.57
CA ASP A 66 9.42 -9.47 11.53
C ASP A 66 8.14 -10.31 11.34
N ASP A 67 7.02 -9.63 11.12
CA ASP A 67 5.71 -10.26 10.89
C ASP A 67 4.80 -9.36 10.04
N ALA A 68 3.77 -9.94 9.41
CA ALA A 68 2.75 -9.22 8.65
C ALA A 68 1.40 -9.94 8.64
N GLU A 69 0.32 -9.17 8.84
CA GLU A 69 -1.05 -9.64 8.95
C GLU A 69 -1.93 -8.98 7.88
N LEU A 70 -2.62 -9.77 7.06
CA LEU A 70 -3.45 -9.31 5.92
C LEU A 70 -4.95 -9.28 6.22
N ASP A 71 -5.37 -10.12 7.14
CA ASP A 71 -6.68 -10.19 7.73
C ASP A 71 -6.46 -10.54 9.20
N ASN A 72 -7.41 -10.19 10.08
CA ASN A 72 -7.50 -10.77 11.41
C ASN A 72 -7.82 -12.28 11.28
N GLU A 73 -6.92 -13.06 10.68
CA GLU A 73 -7.09 -14.48 10.37
C GLU A 73 -7.22 -15.23 11.69
N LEU A 74 -8.47 -15.37 12.16
CA LEU A 74 -8.81 -16.44 13.06
C LEU A 74 -8.39 -17.75 12.39
N PRO A 75 -7.76 -18.67 13.12
CA PRO A 75 -7.27 -19.93 12.55
C PRO A 75 -8.39 -20.60 11.76
N ALA A 76 -8.07 -21.08 10.55
CA ALA A 76 -9.04 -21.61 9.60
C ALA A 76 -9.98 -22.64 10.24
N VAL A 77 -11.20 -22.22 10.59
CA VAL A 77 -12.30 -23.11 10.98
C VAL A 77 -13.30 -23.11 9.83
N ASP A 78 -13.35 -24.24 9.14
CA ASP A 78 -14.30 -24.67 8.09
C ASP A 78 -14.55 -23.72 6.89
N PRO A 79 -14.51 -24.21 5.63
CA PRO A 79 -14.82 -23.43 4.43
C PRO A 79 -16.35 -23.24 4.25
N GLY A 80 -17.08 -23.00 5.34
CA GLY A 80 -18.52 -22.81 5.35
C GLY A 80 -18.89 -21.33 5.31
N HIS A 81 -19.52 -20.89 4.21
CA HIS A 81 -20.24 -19.62 4.06
C HIS A 81 -19.67 -18.45 4.88
N GLN A 82 -18.72 -17.71 4.29
CA GLN A 82 -18.44 -16.35 4.74
C GLN A 82 -19.72 -15.54 4.60
N SER A 83 -20.43 -15.30 5.71
CA SER A 83 -21.61 -14.47 5.70
C SER A 83 -21.23 -13.11 5.13
N SER A 84 -22.08 -12.53 4.28
CA SER A 84 -22.01 -11.14 3.83
C SER A 84 -22.30 -10.19 5.00
N ALA A 85 -21.56 -10.33 6.09
CA ALA A 85 -21.59 -9.42 7.22
C ALA A 85 -21.01 -8.09 6.72
N GLU A 86 -21.81 -7.05 6.88
CA GLU A 86 -21.48 -5.65 6.66
C GLU A 86 -20.00 -5.34 6.91
N GLU A 87 -19.26 -5.21 5.81
CA GLU A 87 -18.29 -4.17 5.49
C GLU A 87 -17.40 -3.55 6.59
N ALA A 88 -17.06 -4.26 7.66
CA ALA A 88 -16.13 -3.78 8.68
C ALA A 88 -14.77 -3.41 8.07
N ASP A 89 -14.19 -2.28 8.52
CA ASP A 89 -12.85 -1.87 8.12
C ASP A 89 -11.83 -2.94 8.54
N THR A 90 -11.03 -3.42 7.58
CA THR A 90 -9.96 -4.37 7.84
C THR A 90 -8.68 -3.60 8.18
N LEU A 91 -7.96 -4.08 9.20
CA LEU A 91 -6.66 -3.57 9.57
C LEU A 91 -5.57 -4.48 9.00
N LEU A 92 -4.61 -3.90 8.29
CA LEU A 92 -3.42 -4.57 7.79
C LEU A 92 -2.26 -4.30 8.76
N GLY A 93 -1.69 -5.37 9.31
CA GLY A 93 -0.62 -5.31 10.31
C GLY A 93 0.75 -5.54 9.69
N ILE A 94 1.76 -4.82 10.14
CA ILE A 94 3.16 -5.10 9.82
C ILE A 94 4.06 -4.75 10.98
N ASP A 95 4.93 -5.69 11.35
CA ASP A 95 5.97 -5.47 12.34
C ASP A 95 7.30 -5.19 11.64
N LEU A 96 7.77 -3.95 11.77
CA LEU A 96 9.04 -3.51 11.19
C LEU A 96 10.15 -3.40 12.23
N ARG A 97 11.32 -3.96 11.92
CA ARG A 97 12.58 -3.72 12.64
C ARG A 97 13.06 -2.31 12.36
N LEU A 98 13.00 -1.47 13.39
CA LEU A 98 13.50 -0.11 13.32
C LEU A 98 14.96 -0.02 13.77
N PRO A 99 15.76 0.87 13.18
CA PRO A 99 17.09 1.22 13.69
C PRO A 99 17.05 1.65 15.17
N ALA A 100 18.17 1.48 15.87
CA ALA A 100 18.27 1.89 17.27
C ALA A 100 18.23 3.42 17.42
N GLY A 101 17.48 3.93 18.42
CA GLY A 101 17.39 5.36 18.71
C GLY A 101 16.41 6.14 17.83
N VAL A 102 15.51 5.43 17.14
CA VAL A 102 14.50 6.02 16.26
C VAL A 102 13.44 6.79 17.04
N SER A 103 13.13 8.02 16.58
CA SER A 103 12.09 8.88 17.12
C SER A 103 10.69 8.49 16.60
N GLY A 104 9.64 8.89 17.32
CA GLY A 104 8.25 8.68 16.89
C GLY A 104 7.91 9.30 15.52
N GLN A 105 8.69 10.30 15.06
CA GLN A 105 8.52 10.93 13.75
C GLN A 105 8.81 9.96 12.59
N LEU A 106 9.80 9.07 12.73
CA LEU A 106 10.08 8.07 11.71
C LEU A 106 8.91 7.08 11.57
N GLY A 107 8.26 6.72 12.68
CA GLY A 107 7.08 5.88 12.65
C GLY A 107 5.96 6.49 11.80
N SER A 108 5.65 7.77 11.99
CA SER A 108 4.64 8.45 11.16
C SER A 108 5.02 8.50 9.68
N LEU A 109 6.31 8.70 9.37
CA LEU A 109 6.81 8.74 8.00
C LEU A 109 6.69 7.36 7.32
N LEU A 110 7.09 6.29 8.02
CA LEU A 110 7.00 4.92 7.50
C LEU A 110 5.56 4.54 7.23
N ARG A 111 4.66 4.78 8.19
CA ARG A 111 3.23 4.53 8.02
C ARG A 111 2.67 5.27 6.80
N ARG A 112 2.95 6.57 6.67
CA ARG A 112 2.42 7.38 5.57
C ARG A 112 2.94 6.94 4.20
N ASN A 113 4.23 6.60 4.11
CA ASN A 113 4.79 6.08 2.86
C ASN A 113 4.25 4.70 2.52
N LEU A 114 3.94 3.87 3.52
CA LEU A 114 3.32 2.57 3.30
C LEU A 114 1.89 2.72 2.75
N GLU A 115 1.06 3.57 3.37
CA GLU A 115 -0.28 3.91 2.87
C GLU A 115 -0.22 4.43 1.42
N LEU A 116 0.72 5.34 1.13
CA LEU A 116 0.88 5.92 -0.20
C LEU A 116 1.35 4.89 -1.23
N ALA A 117 2.31 4.04 -0.87
CA ALA A 117 2.82 2.98 -1.74
C ALA A 117 1.70 2.02 -2.13
N VAL A 118 0.92 1.55 -1.16
CA VAL A 118 -0.23 0.67 -1.40
C VAL A 118 -1.26 1.35 -2.29
N ALA A 119 -1.67 2.58 -1.96
CA ALA A 119 -2.66 3.32 -2.76
C ALA A 119 -2.20 3.53 -4.21
N CYS A 120 -0.95 3.95 -4.43
CA CYS A 120 -0.41 4.13 -5.78
C CYS A 120 -0.27 2.81 -6.54
N ARG A 121 0.09 1.72 -5.85
CA ARG A 121 0.15 0.40 -6.48
C ARG A 121 -1.23 -0.06 -6.95
N VAL A 122 -2.26 0.10 -6.12
CA VAL A 122 -3.65 -0.22 -6.49
C VAL A 122 -4.11 0.59 -7.69
N LEU A 123 -3.80 1.89 -7.72
CA LEU A 123 -4.09 2.75 -8.87
C LEU A 123 -3.40 2.25 -10.15
N ALA A 124 -2.10 1.90 -10.07
CA ALA A 124 -1.36 1.36 -11.19
C ALA A 124 -1.99 0.05 -11.72
N ASP A 125 -2.26 -0.89 -10.82
CA ASP A 125 -2.83 -2.20 -11.18
C ASP A 125 -4.26 -2.06 -11.73
N SER A 126 -5.06 -1.13 -11.21
CA SER A 126 -6.40 -0.84 -11.74
C SER A 126 -6.38 -0.26 -13.15
N VAL A 127 -5.44 0.65 -13.44
CA VAL A 127 -5.33 1.23 -14.78
C VAL A 127 -4.77 0.21 -15.76
N ALA A 128 -3.75 -0.56 -15.35
CA ALA A 128 -3.11 -1.57 -16.18
C ALA A 128 -4.06 -2.75 -16.52
N SER A 129 -4.99 -3.08 -15.61
CA SER A 129 -6.00 -4.13 -15.84
C SER A 129 -7.21 -3.67 -16.65
N SER A 130 -7.28 -2.39 -17.05
CA SER A 130 -8.34 -1.91 -17.92
C SER A 130 -8.31 -2.63 -19.27
N SER A 131 -9.48 -2.98 -19.80
CA SER A 131 -9.62 -3.63 -21.12
C SER A 131 -9.12 -2.75 -22.27
N THR A 132 -8.97 -1.44 -22.04
CA THR A 132 -8.47 -0.46 -23.00
C THR A 132 -6.95 -0.36 -22.93
N HIS A 133 -6.26 -1.25 -23.64
CA HIS A 133 -4.80 -1.16 -23.82
C HIS A 133 -4.49 0.06 -24.70
N SER A 134 -4.11 1.16 -24.05
CA SER A 134 -3.79 2.44 -24.69
C SER A 134 -2.49 3.00 -24.12
N ASP A 135 -1.83 3.87 -24.89
CA ASP A 135 -0.62 4.55 -24.44
C ASP A 135 -0.91 5.39 -23.17
N ALA A 136 -2.06 6.05 -23.12
CA ALA A 136 -2.52 6.80 -21.94
C ALA A 136 -2.66 5.91 -20.69
N ALA A 137 -3.19 4.69 -20.82
CA ALA A 137 -3.25 3.75 -19.71
C ALA A 137 -1.86 3.31 -19.24
N SER A 138 -0.95 3.08 -20.17
CA SER A 138 0.43 2.68 -19.88
C SER A 138 1.21 3.80 -19.18
N GLU A 139 1.10 5.03 -19.68
CA GLU A 139 1.73 6.21 -19.10
C GLU A 139 1.20 6.48 -17.68
N LEU A 140 -0.13 6.47 -17.51
CA LEU A 140 -0.76 6.70 -16.21
C LEU A 140 -0.39 5.60 -15.19
N ALA A 141 -0.43 4.33 -15.58
CA ALA A 141 -0.02 3.22 -14.72
C ALA A 141 1.48 3.32 -14.35
N SER A 142 2.34 3.73 -15.29
CA SER A 142 3.78 3.93 -15.02
C SER A 142 4.02 5.06 -14.03
N SER A 143 3.27 6.16 -14.13
CA SER A 143 3.34 7.29 -13.19
C SER A 143 2.98 6.83 -11.76
N PHE A 144 1.88 6.10 -11.60
CA PHE A 144 1.50 5.55 -10.31
C PHE A 144 2.51 4.53 -9.77
N THR A 145 3.06 3.67 -10.64
CA THR A 145 4.12 2.73 -10.27
C THR A 145 5.36 3.47 -9.74
N ALA A 146 5.81 4.52 -10.42
CA ALA A 146 6.95 5.32 -9.99
C ALA A 146 6.72 5.99 -8.63
N ARG A 147 5.51 6.49 -8.34
CA ARG A 147 5.18 7.05 -7.02
C ARG A 147 5.20 5.98 -5.93
N SER A 148 4.68 4.79 -6.21
CA SER A 148 4.75 3.66 -5.29
C SER A 148 6.19 3.27 -4.98
N GLU A 149 7.03 3.11 -6.00
CA GLU A 149 8.44 2.77 -5.85
C GLU A 149 9.22 3.85 -5.09
N SER A 150 8.92 5.13 -5.34
CA SER A 150 9.51 6.25 -4.61
C SER A 150 9.20 6.20 -3.11
N ALA A 151 7.95 5.89 -2.74
CA ALA A 151 7.55 5.73 -1.36
C ALA A 151 8.25 4.53 -0.69
N VAL A 152 8.38 3.40 -1.40
CA VAL A 152 9.14 2.23 -0.92
C VAL A 152 10.62 2.56 -0.74
N ALA A 153 11.23 3.26 -1.70
CA ALA A 153 12.62 3.68 -1.62
C ALA A 153 12.87 4.61 -0.43
N ALA A 154 11.93 5.53 -0.14
CA ALA A 154 11.99 6.39 1.04
C ALA A 154 11.95 5.59 2.34
N MET A 155 11.07 4.58 2.44
CA MET A 155 11.03 3.67 3.60
C MET A 155 12.34 2.91 3.77
N LEU A 156 12.86 2.31 2.69
CA LEU A 156 14.12 1.57 2.72
C LEU A 156 15.31 2.45 3.13
N SER A 157 15.36 3.69 2.63
CA SER A 157 16.37 4.67 3.02
C SER A 157 16.33 4.95 4.53
N ALA A 158 15.12 5.12 5.07
CA ALA A 158 14.94 5.42 6.47
C ALA A 158 15.25 4.22 7.38
N LEU A 159 14.86 3.00 6.98
CA LEU A 159 15.14 1.75 7.69
C LEU A 159 16.64 1.38 7.70
N ARG A 160 17.45 1.96 6.81
CA ARG A 160 18.90 1.76 6.76
C ARG A 160 19.68 2.68 7.72
N THR A 161 19.04 3.65 8.39
CA THR A 161 19.75 4.75 9.07
C THR A 161 19.53 4.78 10.60
N PRO A 162 20.57 4.87 11.46
CA PRO A 162 21.98 4.83 11.12
C PRO A 162 22.48 3.38 11.07
N ALA A 163 23.23 3.06 10.02
CA ALA A 163 24.12 1.92 10.03
C ALA A 163 25.07 2.05 11.23
N ARG A 164 24.84 1.33 12.33
CA ARG A 164 25.92 1.07 13.29
C ARG A 164 26.76 -0.08 12.76
N PRO A 165 28.08 0.08 12.65
CA PRO A 165 28.96 -1.04 12.34
C PRO A 165 28.84 -2.06 13.47
N PHE A 166 28.81 -3.34 13.12
CA PHE A 166 28.99 -4.43 14.08
C PHE A 166 30.42 -4.41 14.65
N LEU A 167 30.77 -3.41 15.45
CA LEU A 167 31.98 -3.44 16.25
C LEU A 167 31.65 -4.18 17.55
N ARG A 168 31.86 -5.50 17.54
CA ARG A 168 32.11 -6.24 18.77
C ARG A 168 33.40 -5.66 19.37
N SER A 169 33.31 -4.80 20.37
CA SER A 169 34.47 -4.50 21.21
C SER A 169 34.81 -5.79 21.96
N ARG A 170 35.83 -6.52 21.52
CA ARG A 170 36.53 -7.45 22.39
C ARG A 170 37.28 -6.61 23.40
N SER A 171 36.74 -6.50 24.60
CA SER A 171 37.52 -6.10 25.77
C SER A 171 38.54 -7.20 26.04
N TYR A 172 39.81 -6.83 26.09
CA TYR A 172 40.94 -7.67 26.48
C TYR A 172 40.84 -8.06 27.96
#